data_AF-A0A7G6S8I0-F1
#
_entry.id   AF-A0A7G6S8I0-F1
#
_cell.length_a   1.000
_cell.length_b   1.000
_cell.length_c   1.000
_cell.angle_alpha   90.00
_cell.angle_beta   90.00
_cell.angle_gamma   90.00
#
_symmetry.space_group_name_H-M   'P 1'
#
loop_
_entity.id
_entity.type
_entity.pdbx_description
1 polymer ?
#
loop_
_entity_poly.entity_id
_entity_poly.type
_entity_poly.pdbx_seq_one_letter_code
_entity_poly.pdbx_strand_id
1 'polypeptide(L)'
;MKPTTAMTTKKLRGTVPGELVKVFVGSTSVFGIVIATDPRVQVIGLLQPVGHIPYASHADLNPEKGCIAFGQDWVIRPVLSDESWFGNSQFFDSPGCLFLSGEEYFTVFKQSPDDYNHTEITFNLSASKMDTFQSSSAVPISSWEIWEKESDLSVPGAAPLLTVSAWSTT
;
A
#
# COMPACT_ATOMS: atom_id res chain seq x y z
N MET A 1 15.63 -27.73 -5.25
CA MET A 1 14.96 -26.69 -4.44
C MET A 1 13.96 -25.99 -5.35
N LYS A 2 12.66 -26.08 -5.07
CA LYS A 2 11.65 -25.35 -5.86
C LYS A 2 11.42 -24.01 -5.16
N PRO A 3 11.45 -22.87 -5.87
CA PRO A 3 11.05 -21.61 -5.26
C PRO A 3 9.60 -21.74 -4.77
N THR A 4 9.38 -21.39 -3.50
CA THR A 4 8.09 -21.53 -2.79
C THR A 4 7.14 -20.34 -3.06
N THR A 5 7.60 -19.38 -3.84
CA THR A 5 7.01 -18.04 -3.97
C THR A 5 6.45 -17.87 -5.37
N ALA A 6 5.17 -17.51 -5.48
CA ALA A 6 4.46 -17.25 -6.74
C ALA A 6 4.81 -15.85 -7.33
N MET A 7 6.03 -15.38 -7.08
CA MET A 7 6.49 -14.10 -7.59
C MET A 7 6.78 -14.24 -9.08
N THR A 8 6.24 -13.32 -9.87
CA THR A 8 6.42 -13.31 -11.32
C THR A 8 6.95 -11.96 -11.78
N THR A 9 7.70 -11.94 -12.88
CA THR A 9 8.04 -10.70 -13.57
C THR A 9 7.03 -10.45 -14.67
N LYS A 10 6.42 -9.26 -14.69
CA LYS A 10 5.50 -8.85 -15.77
C LYS A 10 5.58 -7.35 -16.02
N LYS A 11 4.91 -6.89 -17.08
CA LYS A 11 4.69 -5.46 -17.30
C LYS A 11 3.55 -4.99 -16.40
N LEU A 12 3.56 -3.71 -16.01
CA LEU A 12 2.47 -3.13 -15.21
C LEU A 12 1.10 -3.24 -15.91
N ARG A 13 1.02 -3.20 -17.24
CA ARG A 13 -0.25 -3.46 -17.94
C ARG A 13 -0.85 -4.84 -17.62
N GLY A 14 -0.04 -5.81 -17.22
CA GLY A 14 -0.48 -7.16 -16.85
C GLY A 14 -0.87 -7.30 -15.38
N THR A 15 -0.87 -6.23 -14.60
CA THR A 15 -1.30 -6.24 -13.19
C THR A 15 -2.78 -5.90 -13.04
N VAL A 16 -3.35 -6.20 -11.87
CA VAL A 16 -4.74 -5.88 -11.51
C VAL A 16 -4.80 -5.06 -10.21
N PRO A 17 -5.85 -4.26 -9.96
CA PRO A 17 -6.01 -3.54 -8.70
C PRO A 17 -5.91 -4.46 -7.47
N GLY A 18 -5.24 -3.99 -6.43
CA GLY A 18 -4.95 -4.76 -5.21
C GLY A 18 -3.73 -5.67 -5.30
N GLU A 19 -3.12 -5.82 -6.48
CA GLU A 19 -1.88 -6.60 -6.60
C GLU A 19 -0.70 -5.87 -5.97
N LEU A 20 0.09 -6.59 -5.16
CA LEU A 20 1.34 -6.08 -4.61
C LEU A 20 2.44 -6.22 -5.66
N VAL A 21 3.16 -5.13 -5.89
CA VAL A 21 4.25 -5.07 -6.86
C VAL A 21 5.50 -4.44 -6.25
N LYS A 22 6.65 -4.80 -6.79
CA LYS A 22 7.91 -4.08 -6.59
C LYS A 22 8.35 -3.47 -7.91
N VAL A 23 8.50 -2.15 -7.91
CA VAL A 23 8.77 -1.32 -9.09
C VAL A 23 10.00 -0.46 -8.86
N PHE A 24 10.64 -0.01 -9.94
CA PHE A 24 11.80 0.88 -9.87
C PHE A 24 11.40 2.32 -10.18
N VAL A 25 11.26 3.20 -9.19
CA VAL A 25 10.83 4.60 -9.39
C VAL A 25 12.00 5.54 -9.13
N GLY A 26 12.34 6.40 -10.11
CA GLY A 26 13.55 7.20 -10.05
C GLY A 26 14.80 6.32 -10.01
N SER A 27 15.49 6.34 -8.86
CA SER A 27 16.69 5.52 -8.58
C SER A 27 16.45 4.42 -7.54
N THR A 28 15.21 4.23 -7.07
CA THR A 28 14.90 3.34 -5.94
C THR A 28 13.94 2.24 -6.36
N SER A 29 14.17 1.03 -5.86
CA SER A 29 13.18 -0.05 -5.93
C SER A 29 12.26 0.00 -4.71
N VAL A 30 10.96 0.16 -4.95
CA VAL A 30 9.95 0.29 -3.90
C VAL A 30 8.81 -0.67 -4.12
N PHE A 31 8.19 -1.08 -3.01
CA PHE A 31 6.91 -1.77 -3.04
C PHE A 31 5.77 -0.78 -3.27
N GLY A 32 4.75 -1.24 -3.98
CA GLY A 32 3.51 -0.52 -4.16
C GLY A 32 2.33 -1.43 -4.41
N ILE A 33 1.14 -0.88 -4.29
CA ILE A 33 -0.13 -1.55 -4.57
C ILE A 33 -0.70 -0.96 -5.85
N VAL A 34 -1.13 -1.82 -6.76
CA VAL A 34 -1.83 -1.36 -7.96
C VAL A 34 -3.20 -0.82 -7.55
N ILE A 35 -3.42 0.48 -7.74
CA ILE A 35 -4.67 1.15 -7.38
C ILE A 35 -5.66 1.06 -8.54
N ALA A 36 -5.19 1.40 -9.75
CA ALA A 36 -6.01 1.42 -10.94
C ALA A 36 -5.17 1.12 -12.20
N THR A 37 -5.81 0.49 -13.17
CA THR A 37 -5.19 0.10 -14.43
C THR A 37 -5.91 0.79 -15.59
N ASP A 38 -5.18 1.56 -16.39
CA ASP A 38 -5.65 2.16 -17.65
C ASP A 38 -4.67 1.78 -18.80
N PRO A 39 -5.11 1.71 -20.07
CA PRO A 39 -4.21 1.42 -21.19
C PRO A 39 -3.02 2.38 -21.32
N ARG A 40 -3.16 3.62 -20.86
CA ARG A 40 -2.16 4.69 -20.93
C ARG A 40 -1.35 4.85 -19.65
N VAL A 41 -1.95 4.55 -18.50
CA VAL A 41 -1.33 4.79 -17.19
C VAL A 41 -1.65 3.72 -16.17
N GLN A 42 -0.75 3.50 -15.24
CA GLN A 42 -0.93 2.59 -14.11
C GLN A 42 -0.77 3.38 -12.83
N VAL A 43 -1.84 3.50 -12.04
CA VAL A 43 -1.82 4.24 -10.78
C VAL A 43 -1.34 3.28 -9.69
N ILE A 44 -0.18 3.58 -9.11
CA ILE A 44 0.43 2.75 -8.07
C ILE A 44 0.51 3.53 -6.76
N GLY A 45 -0.02 2.97 -5.69
CA GLY A 45 0.20 3.44 -4.32
C GLY A 45 1.58 2.98 -3.85
N LEU A 46 2.55 3.89 -3.79
CA LEU A 46 3.90 3.68 -3.31
C LEU A 46 3.90 3.65 -1.79
N LEU A 47 4.38 2.54 -1.21
CA LEU A 47 4.32 2.28 0.23
C LEU A 47 5.57 2.73 0.99
N GLN A 48 6.55 3.28 0.28
CA GLN A 48 7.87 3.65 0.81
C GLN A 48 8.25 5.04 0.30
N PRO A 49 9.14 5.76 1.02
CA PRO A 49 9.70 7.01 0.54
C PRO A 49 10.37 6.87 -0.84
N VAL A 50 10.12 7.83 -1.73
CA VAL A 50 10.73 7.89 -3.07
C VAL A 50 11.27 9.29 -3.31
N GLY A 51 12.58 9.39 -3.56
CA GLY A 51 13.24 10.67 -3.76
C GLY A 51 13.10 11.57 -2.54
N HIS A 52 12.42 12.71 -2.71
CA HIS A 52 12.17 13.68 -1.65
C HIS A 52 10.79 13.51 -0.96
N ILE A 53 10.02 12.50 -1.36
CA ILE A 53 8.68 12.22 -0.83
C ILE A 53 8.84 11.28 0.37
N PRO A 54 8.61 11.73 1.61
CA PRO A 54 8.94 10.96 2.82
C PRO A 54 7.81 10.03 3.27
N TYR A 55 6.72 9.93 2.50
CA TYR A 55 5.48 9.29 2.91
C TYR A 55 4.91 8.39 1.82
N ALA A 56 3.96 7.53 2.19
CA ALA A 56 3.20 6.74 1.22
C ALA A 56 2.43 7.68 0.29
N SER A 57 2.67 7.53 -1.01
CA SER A 57 2.13 8.42 -2.04
C SER A 57 1.58 7.58 -3.17
N HIS A 58 0.95 8.18 -4.17
CA HIS A 58 0.63 7.48 -5.40
C HIS A 58 1.35 8.13 -6.58
N ALA A 59 1.53 7.35 -7.65
CA ALA A 59 2.16 7.82 -8.88
C ALA A 59 1.61 7.12 -10.12
N ASP A 60 1.55 7.89 -11.19
CA ASP A 60 1.26 7.43 -12.54
C ASP A 60 2.51 6.83 -13.20
N LEU A 61 2.50 5.52 -13.41
CA LEU A 61 3.60 4.82 -14.05
C LEU A 61 3.25 4.37 -15.47
N ASN A 62 4.27 4.34 -16.34
CA ASN A 62 4.15 3.82 -17.70
C ASN A 62 3.73 2.32 -17.66
N PRO A 63 2.62 1.91 -18.31
CA PRO A 63 2.15 0.53 -18.32
C PRO A 63 3.14 -0.49 -18.90
N GLU A 64 4.08 -0.06 -19.73
CA GLU A 64 5.10 -0.91 -20.35
C GLU A 64 6.29 -1.19 -19.43
N LYS A 65 6.37 -0.51 -18.28
CA LYS A 65 7.43 -0.71 -17.29
C LYS A 65 7.33 -2.09 -16.67
N GLY A 66 8.49 -2.73 -16.50
CA GLY A 66 8.58 -4.02 -15.80
C GLY A 66 8.40 -3.87 -14.29
N CYS A 67 7.77 -4.87 -13.68
CA CYS A 67 7.63 -5.02 -12.25
C CYS A 67 7.86 -6.47 -11.82
N ILE A 68 8.13 -6.63 -10.54
CA ILE A 68 7.98 -7.90 -9.84
C ILE A 68 6.59 -7.88 -9.21
N ALA A 69 5.79 -8.91 -9.46
CA ALA A 69 4.43 -9.01 -8.97
C ALA A 69 4.29 -10.19 -7.99
N PHE A 70 3.61 -9.93 -6.87
CA PHE A 70 3.38 -10.88 -5.77
C PHE A 70 1.94 -11.42 -5.76
N GLY A 71 1.10 -11.00 -6.70
CA GLY A 71 -0.32 -11.36 -6.73
C GLY A 71 -1.17 -10.56 -5.74
N GLN A 72 -2.37 -11.06 -5.45
CA GLN A 72 -3.34 -10.47 -4.52
C GLN A 72 -3.46 -11.24 -3.20
N ASP A 73 -2.78 -12.38 -3.07
CA ASP A 73 -2.86 -13.27 -1.89
C ASP A 73 -1.95 -12.84 -0.73
N TRP A 74 -1.25 -11.70 -0.88
CA TRP A 74 -0.49 -11.10 0.20
C TRP A 74 -1.43 -10.66 1.31
N VAL A 75 -0.93 -10.67 2.55
CA VAL A 75 -1.73 -10.34 3.72
C VAL A 75 -1.15 -9.17 4.49
N ILE A 76 -2.01 -8.46 5.19
CA ILE A 76 -1.62 -7.40 6.11
C ILE A 76 -1.68 -7.88 7.55
N ARG A 77 -0.77 -7.39 8.38
CA ARG A 77 -0.85 -7.50 9.83
C ARG A 77 -0.87 -6.10 10.43
N PRO A 78 -2.02 -5.63 10.96
CA PRO A 78 -2.08 -4.45 11.78
C PRO A 78 -1.13 -4.55 12.98
N VAL A 79 -0.40 -3.47 13.29
CA VAL A 79 0.38 -3.35 14.52
C VAL A 79 -0.30 -2.31 15.39
N LEU A 80 -1.11 -2.77 16.33
CA LEU A 80 -1.88 -1.91 17.23
C LEU A 80 -0.94 -1.18 18.20
N SER A 81 -1.18 0.11 18.39
CA SER A 81 -0.50 0.95 19.37
C SER A 81 -1.51 1.63 20.31
N ASP A 82 -1.03 2.44 21.25
CA ASP A 82 -1.89 3.21 22.17
C ASP A 82 -2.80 4.20 21.42
N GLU A 83 -2.46 4.54 20.18
CA GLU A 83 -3.24 5.39 19.29
C GLU A 83 -4.31 4.62 18.49
N SER A 84 -4.34 3.30 18.52
CA SER A 84 -5.29 2.47 17.77
C SER A 84 -6.61 2.26 18.51
N TRP A 85 -7.39 3.33 18.66
CA TRP A 85 -8.72 3.30 19.29
C TRP A 85 -9.79 4.01 18.46
N PHE A 86 -11.05 3.62 18.68
CA PHE A 86 -12.21 4.08 17.91
C PHE A 86 -12.50 5.57 18.12
N GLY A 87 -12.54 6.34 17.04
CA GLY A 87 -12.77 7.79 17.09
C GLY A 87 -11.50 8.63 17.23
N ASN A 88 -10.31 8.01 17.20
CA ASN A 88 -9.07 8.77 17.11
C ASN A 88 -8.93 9.41 15.72
N SER A 89 -8.87 10.74 15.69
CA SER A 89 -8.72 11.52 14.45
C SER A 89 -7.29 11.99 14.18
N GLN A 90 -6.33 11.71 15.07
CA GLN A 90 -4.95 12.24 14.97
C GLN A 90 -4.23 11.85 13.67
N PHE A 91 -4.55 10.68 13.12
CA PHE A 91 -3.89 10.13 11.93
C PHE A 91 -4.79 10.14 10.70
N PHE A 92 -5.92 10.85 10.74
CA PHE A 92 -6.93 10.77 9.67
C PHE A 92 -6.38 11.10 8.28
N ASP A 93 -5.49 12.09 8.23
CA ASP A 93 -4.84 12.53 6.98
C ASP A 93 -3.37 12.07 6.90
N SER A 94 -2.96 11.07 7.69
CA SER A 94 -1.57 10.59 7.69
C SER A 94 -1.38 9.56 6.56
N PRO A 95 -0.57 9.85 5.53
CA PRO A 95 -0.31 8.89 4.47
C PRO A 95 0.39 7.65 5.03
N GLY A 96 0.01 6.48 4.51
CA GLY A 96 0.53 5.19 4.98
C GLY A 96 -0.14 4.70 6.26
N CYS A 97 -1.05 5.47 6.85
CA CYS A 97 -1.94 4.96 7.89
C CYS A 97 -2.88 3.90 7.32
N LEU A 98 -3.16 2.89 8.14
CA LEU A 98 -4.18 1.89 7.88
C LEU A 98 -5.41 2.23 8.72
N PHE A 99 -6.60 2.13 8.14
CA PHE A 99 -7.86 2.43 8.82
C PHE A 99 -8.74 1.19 8.83
N LEU A 100 -9.17 0.78 10.02
CA LEU A 100 -10.17 -0.27 10.17
C LEU A 100 -11.56 0.38 10.31
N SER A 101 -12.45 0.12 9.36
CA SER A 101 -13.85 0.58 9.41
C SER A 101 -14.78 -0.62 9.22
N GLY A 102 -15.49 -1.01 10.28
CA GLY A 102 -16.20 -2.29 10.30
C GLY A 102 -15.22 -3.47 10.21
N GLU A 103 -15.33 -4.25 9.13
CA GLU A 103 -14.44 -5.38 8.81
C GLU A 103 -13.47 -5.06 7.66
N GLU A 104 -13.49 -3.84 7.14
CA GLU A 104 -12.71 -3.44 5.99
C GLU A 104 -11.49 -2.59 6.38
N TYR A 105 -10.41 -2.79 5.64
CA TYR A 105 -9.17 -2.06 5.79
C TYR A 105 -8.98 -1.07 4.65
N PHE A 106 -8.68 0.17 5.00
CA PHE A 106 -8.42 1.25 4.05
C PHE A 106 -7.02 1.81 4.28
N THR A 107 -6.39 2.31 3.23
CA THR A 107 -5.19 3.13 3.35
C THR A 107 -5.28 4.35 2.46
N VAL A 108 -4.51 5.37 2.81
CA VAL A 108 -4.54 6.68 2.17
C VAL A 108 -3.16 6.96 1.57
N PHE A 109 -3.18 7.34 0.29
CA PHE A 109 -2.01 7.76 -0.46
C PHE A 109 -2.17 9.23 -0.82
N LYS A 110 -1.22 10.07 -0.40
CA LYS A 110 -1.19 11.48 -0.83
C LYS A 110 -0.59 11.62 -2.22
N GLN A 111 -1.01 12.67 -2.92
CA GLN A 111 -0.37 13.07 -4.17
C GLN A 111 1.13 13.31 -3.95
N SER A 112 1.92 12.99 -4.98
CA SER A 112 3.30 13.48 -5.05
C SER A 112 3.29 15.03 -5.09
N PRO A 113 4.25 15.73 -4.45
CA PRO A 113 4.38 17.18 -4.56
C PRO A 113 4.49 17.69 -6.01
N ASP A 114 5.01 16.84 -6.90
CA ASP A 114 5.18 17.13 -8.33
C ASP A 114 3.95 16.78 -9.18
N ASP A 115 2.91 16.20 -8.56
CA ASP A 115 1.69 15.76 -9.23
C ASP A 115 0.50 16.61 -8.80
N TYR A 116 0.20 17.64 -9.61
CA TYR A 116 -0.91 18.57 -9.37
C TYR A 116 -2.24 18.09 -9.95
N ASN A 117 -2.26 16.99 -10.71
CA ASN A 117 -3.46 16.54 -11.41
C ASN A 117 -4.31 15.58 -10.58
N HIS A 118 -3.75 15.05 -9.49
CA HIS A 118 -4.38 14.01 -8.71
C HIS A 118 -4.53 14.44 -7.26
N THR A 119 -5.67 14.10 -6.68
CA THR A 119 -5.95 14.29 -5.26
C THR A 119 -5.38 13.13 -4.45
N GLU A 120 -5.54 13.22 -3.13
CA GLU A 120 -5.44 12.06 -2.25
C GLU A 120 -6.32 10.89 -2.74
N ILE A 121 -5.81 9.67 -2.60
CA ILE A 121 -6.53 8.45 -2.94
C ILE A 121 -6.71 7.61 -1.68
N THR A 122 -7.97 7.29 -1.39
CA THR A 122 -8.33 6.26 -0.42
C THR A 122 -8.57 4.95 -1.14
N PHE A 123 -7.90 3.90 -0.68
CA PHE A 123 -7.99 2.56 -1.27
C PHE A 123 -8.46 1.56 -0.22
N ASN A 124 -9.56 0.85 -0.53
CA ASN A 124 -10.05 -0.26 0.26
C ASN A 124 -9.23 -1.51 -0.10
N LEU A 125 -8.37 -1.93 0.82
CA LEU A 125 -7.48 -3.08 0.68
C LEU A 125 -8.29 -4.39 0.69
N SER A 126 -9.36 -4.46 1.48
CA SER A 126 -10.22 -5.65 1.56
C SER A 126 -10.97 -5.92 0.25
N ALA A 127 -11.42 -4.86 -0.44
CA ALA A 127 -12.17 -4.96 -1.69
C ALA A 127 -11.31 -4.70 -2.95
N SER A 128 -10.03 -4.35 -2.79
CA SER A 128 -9.10 -4.03 -3.88
C SER A 128 -9.62 -2.97 -4.85
N LYS A 129 -10.20 -1.89 -4.31
CA LYS A 129 -10.77 -0.79 -5.12
C LYS A 129 -10.60 0.55 -4.42
N MET A 130 -10.61 1.62 -5.20
CA MET A 130 -10.78 2.97 -4.66
C MET A 130 -12.16 3.07 -4.02
N ASP A 131 -12.22 3.55 -2.79
CA ASP A 131 -13.46 3.74 -2.04
C ASP A 131 -13.24 4.80 -0.96
N THR A 132 -14.31 5.22 -0.30
CA THR A 132 -14.25 6.13 0.84
C THR A 132 -14.74 5.44 2.10
N PHE A 133 -14.29 5.89 3.26
CA PHE A 133 -14.77 5.41 4.54
C PHE A 133 -15.19 6.59 5.42
N GLN A 134 -16.04 6.32 6.41
CA GLN A 134 -16.38 7.33 7.41
C GLN A 134 -15.27 7.43 8.44
N SER A 135 -14.53 8.53 8.38
CA SER A 135 -13.41 8.83 9.27
C SER A 135 -13.74 8.72 10.75
N SER A 136 -14.91 9.25 11.13
CA SER A 136 -15.40 9.28 12.51
C SER A 136 -15.70 7.91 13.10
N SER A 137 -15.78 6.86 12.27
CA SER A 137 -16.05 5.49 12.69
C SER A 137 -14.91 4.53 12.37
N ALA A 138 -13.74 5.04 11.99
CA ALA A 138 -12.56 4.24 11.73
C ALA A 138 -11.59 4.24 12.91
N VAL A 139 -10.85 3.14 13.06
CA VAL A 139 -9.71 3.02 13.98
C VAL A 139 -8.44 3.23 13.16
N PRO A 140 -7.65 4.30 13.41
CA PRO A 140 -6.36 4.46 12.76
C PRO A 140 -5.31 3.50 13.33
N ILE A 141 -4.49 2.96 12.45
CA ILE A 141 -3.40 2.03 12.75
C ILE A 141 -2.15 2.64 12.12
N SER A 142 -1.28 3.19 12.98
CA SER A 142 -0.11 3.96 12.56
C SER A 142 1.02 3.10 12.00
N SER A 143 0.99 1.79 12.19
CA SER A 143 1.97 0.86 11.65
C SER A 143 1.32 -0.46 11.27
N TRP A 144 1.71 -1.01 10.14
CA TRP A 144 1.22 -2.30 9.65
C TRP A 144 2.26 -2.96 8.78
N GLU A 145 2.16 -4.27 8.67
CA GLU A 145 3.11 -5.09 7.93
C GLU A 145 2.45 -5.79 6.75
N ILE A 146 3.23 -6.01 5.70
CA ILE A 146 2.84 -6.76 4.52
C ILE A 146 3.62 -8.06 4.49
N TRP A 147 2.91 -9.17 4.34
CA TRP A 147 3.44 -10.52 4.27
C TRP A 147 3.06 -11.16 2.95
N GLU A 148 3.93 -12.02 2.42
CA GLU A 148 3.66 -12.71 1.15
C GLU A 148 2.43 -13.61 1.24
N LYS A 149 2.22 -14.25 2.40
CA LYS A 149 1.11 -15.17 2.65
C LYS A 149 0.87 -15.33 4.15
N GLU A 150 -0.34 -15.74 4.50
CA GLU A 150 -0.77 -15.95 5.89
C GLU A 150 0.08 -16.99 6.64
N SER A 151 0.51 -18.06 5.96
CA SER A 151 1.28 -19.12 6.61
C SER A 151 2.61 -18.64 7.20
N ASP A 152 3.17 -17.56 6.67
CA ASP A 152 4.47 -17.04 7.12
C ASP A 152 4.38 -16.35 8.49
N LEU A 153 3.19 -15.88 8.88
CA LEU A 153 2.95 -15.22 10.17
C LEU A 153 3.25 -16.12 11.37
N SER A 154 3.15 -17.44 11.18
CA SER A 154 3.36 -18.43 12.24
C SER A 154 4.75 -19.05 12.24
N VAL A 155 5.61 -18.72 11.25
CA VAL A 155 6.94 -19.31 11.12
C VAL A 155 7.92 -18.56 12.04
N PRO A 156 8.58 -19.24 13.01
CA PRO A 156 9.56 -18.58 13.86
C PRO A 156 10.70 -17.96 13.06
N GLY A 157 10.94 -16.67 13.28
CA GLY A 157 12.00 -15.91 12.60
C GLY A 157 11.66 -15.46 11.17
N ALA A 158 10.45 -15.71 10.67
CA ALA A 158 10.00 -15.09 9.44
C ALA A 158 9.83 -13.57 9.62
N ALA A 159 10.00 -12.83 8.54
CA ALA A 159 9.95 -11.37 8.52
C ALA A 159 8.96 -10.89 7.43
N PRO A 160 8.31 -9.73 7.64
CA PRO A 160 7.45 -9.15 6.62
C PRO A 160 8.25 -8.73 5.38
N LEU A 161 7.57 -8.64 4.24
CA LEU A 161 8.13 -8.04 3.02
C LEU A 161 8.40 -6.55 3.23
N LEU A 162 7.52 -5.88 3.97
CA LEU A 162 7.58 -4.46 4.27
C LEU A 162 6.82 -4.14 5.57
N THR A 163 7.34 -3.19 6.33
CA THR A 163 6.58 -2.46 7.36
C THR A 163 6.26 -1.06 6.82
N VAL A 164 5.00 -0.68 6.88
CA VAL A 164 4.49 0.63 6.48
C VAL A 164 4.13 1.40 7.74
N SER A 165 4.51 2.68 7.78
CA SER A 165 4.23 3.55 8.92
C SER A 165 3.55 4.83 8.45
N ALA A 166 2.57 5.28 9.23
CA ALA A 166 1.91 6.55 9.05
C ALA A 166 2.95 7.67 9.18
N TRP A 167 2.92 8.59 8.22
CA TRP A 167 3.79 9.75 8.27
C TRP A 167 3.21 10.84 9.20
N SER A 168 4.09 11.44 9.99
CA SER A 168 3.80 12.47 11.00
C SER A 168 4.63 13.73 10.69
N THR A 169 3.95 14.86 10.47
CA THR A 169 4.57 16.20 10.49
C THR A 169 4.77 16.65 11.93
N THR A 170 5.78 16.12 12.61
CA THR A 170 6.31 16.76 13.83
C THR A 170 7.24 17.90 13.47
#